data_AF-A0A6A6GUV1-F1
#
_entry.id   AF-A0A6A6GUV1-F1
#
_cell.length_a   1.000
_cell.length_b   1.000
_cell.length_c   1.000
_cell.angle_alpha   90.00
_cell.angle_beta   90.00
_cell.angle_gamma   90.00
#
_symmetry.space_group_name_H-M   'P 1'
#
loop_
_entity.id
_entity.type
_entity.pdbx_description
1 polymer ?
#
loop_
_entity_poly.entity_id
_entity_poly.type
_entity_poly.pdbx_seq_one_letter_code
_entity_poly.pdbx_strand_id
1 'polypeptide(L)'
;MVVGLRGMIGYTAVIAVSQKGVSGSILAEEPIFERMDHTESSDSDFYQLGFEYLVRADRSYDGPGLYNLVEPGGLLAPETGPKVFILTPWPTPAERRRGIRTRFRWQRKIDQLRANLAGVFGREPAVVGYTRRSREDVEGHTPTGTRPWASIGGRAIVEVDMNDQQIELEPSIVASLGRWRLWVEERMVHSEAFCP
;
A
#
# COMPACT_ATOMS: atom_id res chain seq x y z
N MET A 1 16.80 -3.09 -6.34
CA MET A 1 16.32 -3.27 -4.96
C MET A 1 14.85 -3.68 -4.99
N VAL A 2 14.42 -4.61 -4.14
CA VAL A 2 13.01 -5.06 -4.07
C VAL A 2 12.54 -4.99 -2.63
N VAL A 3 11.44 -4.30 -2.37
CA VAL A 3 10.78 -4.20 -1.06
C VAL A 3 9.38 -4.79 -1.19
N GLY A 4 9.00 -5.70 -0.30
CA GLY A 4 7.71 -6.39 -0.37
C GLY A 4 6.93 -6.33 0.94
N LEU A 5 5.65 -6.00 0.85
CA LEU A 5 4.68 -6.25 1.91
C LEU A 5 4.09 -7.66 1.72
N ARG A 6 4.28 -8.51 2.72
CA ARG A 6 3.71 -9.87 2.78
C ARG A 6 2.59 -9.89 3.81
N GLY A 7 1.65 -10.82 3.64
CA GLY A 7 0.63 -11.06 4.67
C GLY A 7 -0.49 -10.02 4.69
N MET A 8 -0.87 -9.44 3.54
CA MET A 8 -2.09 -8.63 3.43
C MET A 8 -3.32 -9.56 3.42
N ILE A 9 -3.55 -10.25 4.54
CA ILE A 9 -4.61 -11.26 4.73
C ILE A 9 -5.92 -10.53 5.04
N GLY A 10 -6.43 -9.75 4.09
CA GLY A 10 -7.62 -8.91 4.28
C GLY A 10 -7.35 -7.57 4.95
N TYR A 11 -6.09 -7.22 5.20
CA TYR A 11 -5.68 -5.94 5.76
C TYR A 11 -5.60 -4.84 4.71
N THR A 12 -5.81 -3.60 5.12
CA THR A 12 -5.54 -2.46 4.26
C THR A 12 -4.07 -2.09 4.43
N ALA A 13 -3.35 -1.78 3.35
CA ALA A 13 -1.97 -1.31 3.42
C ALA A 13 -1.82 0.05 2.73
N VAL A 14 -0.90 0.87 3.23
CA VAL A 14 -0.49 2.13 2.62
C VAL A 14 0.96 1.99 2.18
N ILE A 15 1.23 2.22 0.90
CA ILE A 15 2.58 2.24 0.33
C ILE A 15 2.84 3.62 -0.23
N ALA A 16 3.94 4.23 0.17
CA ALA A 16 4.44 5.47 -0.40
C ALA A 16 5.82 5.23 -1.03
N VAL A 17 5.99 5.63 -2.28
CA VAL A 17 7.24 5.48 -3.05
C VAL A 17 7.69 6.84 -3.52
N SER A 18 8.96 7.18 -3.33
CA SER A 18 9.59 8.40 -3.85
C SER A 18 10.91 8.05 -4.55
N GLN A 19 11.56 9.07 -5.11
CA GLN A 19 12.92 8.93 -5.64
C GLN A 19 13.95 8.52 -4.57
N LYS A 20 13.71 8.85 -3.29
CA LYS A 20 14.61 8.52 -2.18
C LYS A 20 14.34 7.15 -1.56
N GLY A 21 13.15 6.59 -1.73
CA GLY A 21 12.86 5.22 -1.28
C GLY A 21 11.38 4.92 -1.04
N VAL A 22 11.13 3.90 -0.22
CA VAL A 22 9.80 3.30 -0.04
C VAL A 22 9.45 3.26 1.44
N SER A 23 8.21 3.63 1.77
CA SER A 23 7.59 3.41 3.08
C SER A 23 6.33 2.56 2.90
N GLY A 24 6.10 1.62 3.81
CA GLY A 24 4.95 0.72 3.78
C GLY A 24 4.41 0.49 5.18
N SER A 25 3.09 0.55 5.32
CA SER A 25 2.40 0.32 6.59
C SER A 25 1.18 -0.56 6.36
N ILE A 26 0.90 -1.46 7.29
CA ILE A 26 -0.26 -2.35 7.25
C ILE A 26 -1.21 -1.95 8.38
N LEU A 27 -2.47 -1.73 8.02
CA LEU A 27 -3.58 -1.50 8.92
C LEU A 27 -4.36 -2.80 9.08
N ALA A 28 -4.31 -3.38 10.27
CA ALA A 28 -5.14 -4.52 10.63
C ALA A 28 -6.63 -4.21 10.41
N GLU A 29 -7.40 -5.21 10.00
CA GLU A 29 -8.84 -5.03 9.77
C GLU A 29 -9.59 -4.80 11.09
N GLU A 30 -9.21 -5.54 12.12
CA GLU A 30 -9.70 -5.40 13.49
C GLU A 30 -8.56 -4.86 14.38
N PRO A 31 -8.79 -3.85 15.23
CA PRO A 31 -10.06 -3.15 15.50
C PRO A 31 -10.34 -1.93 14.59
N ILE A 32 -9.51 -1.67 13.57
CA ILE A 32 -9.49 -0.37 12.86
C ILE A 32 -10.73 -0.17 11.97
N PHE A 33 -11.11 -1.18 11.20
CA PHE A 33 -12.25 -1.14 10.28
C PHE A 33 -13.46 -1.90 10.82
N GLU A 34 -13.20 -2.96 11.58
CA GLU A 34 -14.19 -3.87 12.15
C GLU A 34 -13.92 -4.06 13.65
N ARG A 35 -14.98 -4.23 14.44
CA ARG A 35 -14.93 -4.58 15.86
C ARG A 35 -14.99 -6.09 16.05
N MET A 36 -14.67 -6.58 17.26
CA MET A 36 -14.72 -8.02 17.59
C MET A 36 -16.10 -8.66 17.34
N ASP A 37 -17.17 -7.86 17.34
CA ASP A 37 -18.56 -8.29 17.08
C ASP A 37 -18.94 -8.26 15.59
N HIS A 38 -17.96 -8.07 14.70
CA HIS A 38 -18.12 -7.95 13.26
C HIS A 38 -18.91 -6.72 12.78
N THR A 39 -19.08 -5.72 13.64
CA THR A 39 -19.67 -4.43 13.24
C THR A 39 -18.60 -3.46 12.76
N GLU A 40 -18.99 -2.50 11.91
CA GLU A 40 -18.08 -1.46 11.44
C GLU A 40 -17.60 -0.61 12.62
N SER A 41 -16.28 -0.37 12.70
CA SER A 41 -15.70 0.48 13.74
C SER A 41 -16.16 1.93 13.62
N SER A 42 -16.23 2.62 14.75
CA SER A 42 -16.59 4.04 14.77
C SER A 42 -15.55 4.89 14.03
N ASP A 43 -15.93 6.11 13.64
CA ASP A 43 -15.02 7.04 12.95
C ASP A 43 -13.87 7.48 13.86
N SER A 44 -14.11 7.60 15.16
CA SER A 44 -13.07 7.87 16.15
C SER A 44 -12.09 6.70 16.28
N ASP A 45 -12.58 5.46 16.37
CA ASP A 45 -11.70 4.27 16.48
C ASP A 45 -10.84 4.12 15.22
N PHE A 46 -11.46 4.28 14.04
CA PHE A 46 -10.74 4.25 12.76
C PHE A 46 -9.67 5.34 12.67
N TYR A 47 -10.00 6.56 13.09
CA TYR A 47 -9.06 7.67 13.05
C TYR A 47 -7.91 7.47 14.03
N GLN A 48 -8.20 7.10 15.28
CA GLN A 48 -7.20 6.96 16.35
C GLN A 48 -6.30 5.74 16.16
N LEU A 49 -6.88 4.59 15.81
CA LEU A 49 -6.15 3.32 15.69
C LEU A 49 -5.57 3.11 14.29
N GLY A 50 -6.12 3.79 13.28
CA GLY A 50 -5.68 3.69 11.88
C GLY A 50 -4.87 4.90 11.43
N PHE A 51 -5.52 6.04 11.22
CA PHE A 51 -4.87 7.20 10.58
C PHE A 51 -3.81 7.85 11.48
N GLU A 52 -4.14 8.17 12.73
CA GLU A 52 -3.19 8.76 13.69
C GLU A 52 -1.98 7.85 13.92
N TYR A 53 -2.21 6.54 13.93
CA TYR A 53 -1.16 5.53 13.99
C TYR A 53 -0.19 5.61 12.79
N LEU A 54 -0.69 5.86 11.58
CA LEU A 54 0.17 6.04 10.40
C LEU A 54 0.99 7.33 10.47
N VAL A 55 0.37 8.43 10.90
CA VAL A 55 0.99 9.76 10.78
C VAL A 55 1.93 10.10 11.93
N ARG A 56 1.68 9.58 13.14
CA ARG A 56 2.49 9.88 14.31
C ARG A 56 3.57 8.81 14.55
N ALA A 57 4.76 9.26 14.93
CA ALA A 57 5.74 8.39 15.57
C ALA A 57 5.38 8.25 17.05
N ASP A 58 4.85 7.11 17.47
CA ASP A 58 4.78 6.75 18.88
C ASP A 58 6.10 6.03 19.26
N ARG A 59 6.68 6.43 20.40
CA ARG A 59 7.88 5.86 21.02
C ARG A 59 7.83 4.34 21.26
N SER A 60 6.69 3.69 21.07
CA SER A 60 6.47 2.25 21.21
C SER A 60 6.47 1.47 19.89
N TYR A 61 6.58 2.12 18.73
CA TYR A 61 6.54 1.45 17.42
C TYR A 61 7.80 1.71 16.59
N ASP A 62 8.33 0.64 15.98
CA ASP A 62 9.62 0.54 15.28
C ASP A 62 9.72 1.38 13.97
N GLY A 63 9.55 2.71 14.03
CA GLY A 63 9.85 3.57 12.89
C GLY A 63 9.27 5.00 12.91
N PRO A 64 9.72 5.86 11.99
CA PRO A 64 9.17 7.20 11.80
C PRO A 64 7.75 7.16 11.19
N GLY A 65 6.79 7.85 11.82
CA GLY A 65 5.46 8.10 11.25
C GLY A 65 5.51 8.98 10.00
N LEU A 66 4.43 8.99 9.22
CA LEU A 66 4.38 9.69 7.93
C LEU A 66 4.72 11.19 8.03
N TYR A 67 4.35 11.88 9.12
CA TYR A 67 4.70 13.30 9.27
C TYR A 67 6.21 13.53 9.24
N ASN A 68 6.99 12.70 9.93
CA ASN A 68 8.45 12.81 9.88
C ASN A 68 9.02 12.50 8.50
N LEU A 69 8.35 11.64 7.72
CA LEU A 69 8.82 11.25 6.39
C LEU A 69 8.55 12.33 5.33
N VAL A 70 7.51 13.15 5.50
CA VAL A 70 7.14 14.22 4.54
C VAL A 70 7.78 15.57 4.85
N GLU A 71 8.45 15.72 6.01
CA GLU A 71 9.25 16.92 6.32
C GLU A 71 10.31 17.19 5.24
N PRO A 72 10.70 18.47 5.02
CA PRO A 72 11.74 18.83 4.06
C PRO A 72 13.03 18.01 4.25
N GLY A 73 13.57 17.49 3.14
CA GLY A 73 14.73 16.61 3.16
C GLY A 73 14.43 15.14 3.54
N GLY A 74 13.22 14.86 4.04
CA GLY A 74 12.74 13.52 4.38
C GLY A 74 12.62 12.57 3.19
N LEU A 75 12.33 11.30 3.49
CA LEU A 75 12.20 10.24 2.49
C LEU A 75 11.06 10.50 1.50
N LEU A 76 9.95 11.04 1.99
CA LEU A 76 8.71 11.29 1.26
C LEU A 76 8.41 12.78 1.16
N ALA A 77 9.43 13.63 1.28
CA ALA A 77 9.27 15.08 1.16
C ALA A 77 8.70 15.44 -0.23
N PRO A 78 7.90 16.51 -0.38
CA PRO A 78 7.28 16.87 -1.65
C PRO A 78 8.24 16.94 -2.84
N GLU A 79 9.46 17.43 -2.62
CA GLU A 79 10.53 17.54 -3.62
C GLU A 79 11.02 16.18 -4.16
N THR A 80 10.77 15.09 -3.44
CA THR A 80 11.13 13.71 -3.85
C THR A 80 10.06 13.05 -4.72
N GLY A 81 8.96 13.76 -4.99
CA GLY A 81 7.86 13.32 -5.85
C GLY A 81 7.12 12.07 -5.36
N PRO A 82 6.72 11.96 -4.08
CA PRO A 82 6.14 10.74 -3.53
C PRO A 82 4.82 10.34 -4.22
N LYS A 83 4.60 9.04 -4.44
CA LYS A 83 3.33 8.46 -4.89
C LYS A 83 2.80 7.51 -3.84
N VAL A 84 1.52 7.65 -3.52
CA VAL A 84 0.87 6.95 -2.41
C VAL A 84 -0.22 6.03 -2.94
N PHE A 85 -0.25 4.80 -2.43
CA PHE A 85 -1.19 3.76 -2.80
C PHE A 85 -1.85 3.20 -1.55
N ILE A 86 -3.19 3.10 -1.59
CA ILE A 86 -3.99 2.39 -0.60
C ILE A 86 -4.37 1.04 -1.20
N LEU A 87 -3.86 -0.04 -0.63
CA LEU A 87 -4.17 -1.39 -1.04
C LEU A 87 -5.24 -1.96 -0.12
N THR A 88 -6.39 -2.35 -0.65
CA THR A 88 -7.53 -2.77 0.17
C THR A 88 -8.28 -3.94 -0.47
N PRO A 89 -8.83 -4.89 0.31
CA PRO A 89 -9.51 -6.05 -0.26
C PRO A 89 -10.81 -5.70 -0.96
N TRP A 90 -11.13 -6.45 -2.02
CA TRP A 90 -12.49 -6.52 -2.54
C TRP A 90 -13.40 -7.30 -1.59
N PRO A 91 -14.72 -7.01 -1.57
CA PRO A 91 -15.68 -7.84 -0.87
C PRO A 91 -15.68 -9.27 -1.43
N THR A 92 -15.71 -10.26 -0.56
CA THR A 92 -15.86 -11.66 -0.92
C THR A 92 -17.25 -11.94 -1.51
N PRO A 93 -17.44 -13.05 -2.26
CA PRO A 93 -18.77 -13.45 -2.73
C PRO A 93 -19.79 -13.64 -1.59
N ALA A 94 -19.35 -14.07 -0.41
CA ALA A 94 -20.22 -14.22 0.77
C ALA A 94 -20.67 -12.85 1.31
N GLU A 95 -19.75 -11.88 1.42
CA GLU A 95 -20.05 -10.50 1.83
C GLU A 95 -20.98 -9.79 0.82
N ARG A 96 -20.78 -10.03 -0.47
CA ARG A 96 -21.68 -9.57 -1.54
C ARG A 96 -23.10 -10.09 -1.33
N ARG A 97 -23.25 -11.38 -1.04
CA ARG A 97 -24.55 -11.99 -0.73
C ARG A 97 -25.19 -11.45 0.55
N ARG A 98 -24.37 -11.02 1.53
CA ARG A 98 -24.81 -10.37 2.77
C ARG A 98 -25.16 -8.88 2.60
N GLY A 99 -25.02 -8.33 1.39
CA GLY A 99 -25.50 -6.98 1.05
C GLY A 99 -24.41 -5.95 0.76
N ILE A 100 -23.12 -6.29 0.82
CA ILE A 100 -22.05 -5.35 0.46
C ILE A 100 -22.04 -5.12 -1.06
N ARG A 101 -22.54 -3.96 -1.51
CA ARG A 101 -22.61 -3.58 -2.93
C ARG A 101 -21.49 -2.64 -3.40
N THR A 102 -20.73 -2.08 -2.47
CA THR A 102 -19.61 -1.16 -2.74
C THR A 102 -18.46 -1.83 -3.49
N ARG A 103 -17.53 -1.03 -4.05
CA ARG A 103 -16.34 -1.57 -4.74
C ARG A 103 -15.40 -2.27 -3.78
N PHE A 104 -15.15 -1.66 -2.62
CA PHE A 104 -14.32 -2.19 -1.54
C PHE A 104 -15.17 -2.55 -0.31
N ARG A 105 -14.67 -3.46 0.54
CA ARG A 105 -15.39 -3.89 1.76
C ARG A 105 -15.71 -2.71 2.66
N TRP A 106 -14.72 -1.85 2.90
CA TRP A 106 -14.82 -0.68 3.80
C TRP A 106 -14.79 0.65 3.04
N GLN A 107 -15.56 0.75 1.94
CA GLN A 107 -15.50 1.88 1.00
C GLN A 107 -15.45 3.25 1.69
N ARG A 108 -16.36 3.52 2.63
CA ARG A 108 -16.44 4.80 3.35
C ARG A 108 -15.16 5.13 4.13
N LYS A 109 -14.62 4.14 4.85
CA LYS A 109 -13.36 4.30 5.60
C LYS A 109 -12.16 4.46 4.68
N ILE A 110 -12.15 3.77 3.54
CA ILE A 110 -11.11 3.92 2.52
C ILE A 110 -11.15 5.31 1.90
N ASP A 111 -12.34 5.84 1.63
CA ASP A 111 -12.50 7.22 1.13
C ASP A 111 -12.05 8.25 2.18
N GLN A 112 -12.34 8.00 3.47
CA GLN A 112 -11.82 8.81 4.57
C GLN A 112 -10.29 8.75 4.68
N LEU A 113 -9.71 7.54 4.61
CA LEU A 113 -8.25 7.35 4.61
C LEU A 113 -7.59 8.12 3.46
N ARG A 114 -8.19 8.00 2.27
CA ARG A 114 -7.74 8.66 1.04
C ARG A 114 -7.73 10.18 1.21
N ALA A 115 -8.82 10.76 1.71
CA ALA A 115 -8.90 12.20 1.95
C ALA A 115 -7.88 12.66 3.01
N ASN A 116 -7.73 11.92 4.10
CA ASN A 116 -6.78 12.25 5.16
C ASN A 116 -5.34 12.21 4.66
N LEU A 117 -4.96 11.17 3.91
CA LEU A 117 -3.64 11.06 3.28
C LEU A 117 -3.42 12.11 2.20
N ALA A 118 -4.46 12.51 1.46
CA ALA A 118 -4.35 13.63 0.53
C ALA A 118 -3.97 14.94 1.24
N GLY A 119 -4.48 15.16 2.46
CA GLY A 119 -4.05 16.26 3.32
C GLY A 119 -2.59 16.19 3.77
N VAL A 120 -2.02 14.98 3.94
CA VAL A 120 -0.61 14.78 4.32
C VAL A 120 0.34 14.99 3.14
N PHE A 121 0.01 14.44 1.97
CA PHE A 121 0.91 14.43 0.81
C PHE A 121 0.64 15.54 -0.20
N GLY A 122 -0.43 16.32 -0.01
CA GLY A 122 -0.89 17.35 -0.96
C GLY A 122 -1.39 16.76 -2.29
N ARG A 123 -1.62 15.45 -2.37
CA ARG A 123 -2.06 14.74 -3.58
C ARG A 123 -2.90 13.52 -3.21
N GLU A 124 -3.87 13.21 -4.06
CA GLU A 124 -4.77 12.08 -3.89
C GLU A 124 -4.05 10.72 -4.04
N PRO A 125 -4.10 9.83 -3.02
CA PRO A 125 -3.61 8.47 -3.15
C PRO A 125 -4.41 7.64 -4.16
N ALA A 126 -3.73 6.72 -4.85
CA ALA A 126 -4.39 5.73 -5.69
C ALA A 126 -4.94 4.57 -4.84
N VAL A 127 -6.20 4.20 -5.04
CA VAL A 127 -6.81 3.06 -4.33
C VAL A 127 -6.81 1.81 -5.22
N VAL A 128 -6.18 0.75 -4.73
CA VAL A 128 -5.98 -0.50 -5.47
C VAL A 128 -6.65 -1.64 -4.72
N GLY A 129 -7.52 -2.36 -5.43
CA GLY A 129 -8.16 -3.55 -4.91
C GLY A 129 -7.29 -4.79 -5.06
N TYR A 130 -7.40 -5.72 -4.12
CA TYR A 130 -6.81 -7.05 -4.22
C TYR A 130 -7.74 -8.15 -3.68
N THR A 131 -7.43 -9.41 -4.00
CA THR A 131 -8.23 -10.55 -3.56
C THR A 131 -7.98 -10.86 -2.10
N ARG A 132 -9.01 -10.81 -1.24
CA ARG A 132 -8.92 -11.29 0.14
C ARG A 132 -8.71 -12.81 0.12
N ARG A 133 -7.70 -13.28 0.86
CA ARG A 133 -7.33 -14.70 0.95
C ARG A 133 -7.24 -15.12 2.41
N SER A 134 -7.37 -16.42 2.67
CA SER A 134 -7.13 -16.95 4.01
C SER A 134 -5.65 -16.86 4.36
N ARG A 135 -5.31 -17.02 5.64
CA ARG A 135 -3.92 -17.09 6.09
C ARG A 135 -3.17 -18.25 5.43
N GLU A 136 -3.83 -19.40 5.34
CA GLU A 136 -3.32 -20.61 4.69
C GLU A 136 -2.95 -20.36 3.21
N ASP A 137 -3.81 -19.62 2.49
CA ASP A 137 -3.60 -19.27 1.08
C ASP A 137 -2.42 -18.29 0.86
N VAL A 138 -2.06 -17.48 1.86
CA VAL A 138 -1.00 -16.44 1.76
C VAL A 138 0.37 -16.96 2.24
N GLU A 139 0.36 -17.87 3.23
CA GLU A 139 1.56 -18.49 3.82
C GLU A 139 2.08 -19.68 2.99
N GLY A 140 1.25 -20.27 2.13
CA GLY A 140 1.70 -21.10 1.01
C GLY A 140 2.34 -22.43 1.41
N HIS A 141 1.77 -23.13 2.40
CA HIS A 141 2.27 -24.46 2.82
C HIS A 141 1.62 -25.63 2.05
N THR A 142 0.51 -25.41 1.35
CA THR A 142 -0.15 -26.42 0.52
C THR A 142 -0.78 -25.80 -0.73
N PRO A 143 -0.77 -26.49 -1.88
CA PRO A 143 -1.58 -26.11 -3.03
C PRO A 143 -3.07 -26.22 -2.68
N THR A 144 -3.82 -25.12 -2.72
CA THR A 144 -5.28 -25.15 -2.51
C THR A 144 -6.01 -25.30 -3.85
N GLY A 145 -7.20 -25.91 -3.82
CA GLY A 145 -7.97 -26.29 -5.02
C GLY A 145 -8.45 -25.13 -5.91
N THR A 146 -8.19 -23.88 -5.52
CA THR A 146 -8.69 -22.67 -6.19
C THR A 146 -7.71 -21.95 -7.12
N ARG A 147 -6.41 -22.31 -7.25
CA ARG A 147 -5.51 -21.96 -8.40
C ARG A 147 -4.02 -22.34 -8.19
N PRO A 148 -3.23 -22.49 -9.29
CA PRO A 148 -1.88 -23.05 -9.31
C PRO A 148 -0.74 -22.12 -8.86
N TRP A 149 -1.02 -20.91 -8.35
CA TRP A 149 0.02 -19.92 -8.04
C TRP A 149 0.18 -19.71 -6.53
N ALA A 150 0.93 -20.62 -5.91
CA ALA A 150 1.16 -20.72 -4.47
C ALA A 150 2.02 -19.57 -3.86
N SER A 151 2.42 -18.53 -4.60
CA SER A 151 3.55 -17.68 -4.17
C SER A 151 3.30 -16.17 -4.00
N ILE A 152 2.21 -15.55 -4.51
CA ILE A 152 2.08 -14.06 -4.48
C ILE A 152 0.69 -13.54 -4.00
N GLY A 153 -0.23 -14.41 -3.59
CA GLY A 153 -1.53 -13.99 -3.06
C GLY A 153 -1.43 -13.10 -1.82
N GLY A 154 -2.18 -11.99 -1.78
CA GLY A 154 -2.16 -11.06 -0.64
C GLY A 154 -0.79 -10.40 -0.41
N ARG A 155 -0.03 -10.15 -1.49
CA ARG A 155 1.29 -9.49 -1.44
C ARG A 155 1.30 -8.26 -2.33
N ALA A 156 2.10 -7.28 -1.91
CA ALA A 156 2.46 -6.15 -2.74
C ALA A 156 3.98 -6.01 -2.77
N ILE A 157 4.53 -5.75 -3.95
CA ILE A 157 5.97 -5.69 -4.17
C ILE A 157 6.28 -4.38 -4.88
N VAL A 158 7.12 -3.57 -4.27
CA VAL A 158 7.78 -2.43 -4.92
C VAL A 158 9.14 -2.90 -5.39
N GLU A 159 9.28 -2.99 -6.70
CA GLU A 159 10.54 -3.28 -7.37
C GLU A 159 11.15 -1.95 -7.80
N VAL A 160 12.45 -1.75 -7.54
CA VAL A 160 13.22 -0.58 -7.95
C VAL A 160 14.46 -1.04 -8.71
N ASP A 161 14.53 -0.70 -9.99
CA ASP A 161 15.71 -0.82 -10.81
C ASP A 161 16.38 0.56 -10.92
N MET A 162 17.65 0.67 -10.57
CA MET A 162 18.36 1.96 -10.61
C MET A 162 18.98 2.24 -11.98
N ASN A 163 19.04 1.24 -12.88
CA ASN A 163 19.71 1.32 -14.18
C ASN A 163 18.85 0.66 -15.28
N ASP A 164 17.55 0.95 -15.30
CA ASP A 164 16.59 0.35 -16.22
C ASP A 164 16.85 0.75 -17.68
N GLN A 165 17.21 2.01 -17.92
CA GLN A 165 17.46 2.54 -19.27
C GLN A 165 18.62 3.52 -19.26
N GLN A 166 19.44 3.50 -20.32
CA GLN A 166 20.43 4.55 -20.59
C GLN A 166 19.92 5.48 -21.68
N ILE A 167 20.07 6.78 -21.47
CA ILE A 167 19.74 7.82 -22.44
C ILE A 167 21.01 8.61 -22.74
N GLU A 168 21.36 8.69 -24.03
CA GLU A 168 22.41 9.58 -24.51
C GLU A 168 21.84 11.00 -24.62
N LEU A 169 22.39 11.93 -23.83
CA LEU A 169 21.97 13.33 -23.82
C LEU A 169 22.79 14.15 -24.82
N GLU A 170 24.08 13.84 -24.92
CA GLU A 170 25.04 14.43 -25.85
C GLU A 170 26.08 13.36 -26.22
N PRO A 171 26.86 13.53 -27.31
CA PRO A 171 27.96 12.63 -27.61
C PRO A 171 28.91 12.53 -26.40
N SER A 172 29.00 11.35 -25.79
CA SER A 172 29.77 11.04 -24.57
C SER A 172 29.11 11.36 -23.22
N ILE A 173 27.85 11.82 -23.18
CA ILE A 173 27.08 12.00 -21.94
C ILE A 173 25.92 11.00 -21.93
N VAL A 174 26.03 9.98 -21.08
CA VAL A 174 25.00 8.97 -20.87
C VAL A 174 24.40 9.15 -19.47
N ALA A 175 23.09 9.32 -19.40
CA ALA A 175 22.34 9.30 -18.15
C ALA A 175 21.66 7.95 -17.97
N SER A 176 21.70 7.40 -16.75
CA SER A 176 20.89 6.24 -16.37
C SER A 176 19.56 6.71 -15.81
N LEU A 177 18.46 6.16 -16.33
CA LEU A 177 17.15 6.23 -15.71
C LEU A 177 16.93 5.01 -14.83
N GLY A 178 16.50 5.26 -13.60
CA GLY A 178 15.89 4.25 -12.75
C GLY A 178 14.43 4.04 -13.14
N ARG A 179 13.85 2.93 -12.72
CA ARG A 179 12.43 2.64 -12.79
C ARG A 179 11.97 1.90 -11.57
N TRP A 180 10.82 2.28 -11.02
CA TRP A 180 10.15 1.47 -10.03
C TRP A 180 8.82 0.94 -10.56
N ARG A 181 8.40 -0.21 -10.02
CA ARG A 181 7.18 -0.93 -10.38
C ARG A 181 6.48 -1.35 -9.09
N LEU A 182 5.17 -1.08 -8.99
CA LEU A 182 4.33 -1.62 -7.93
C LEU A 182 3.52 -2.80 -8.48
N TRP A 183 3.76 -3.96 -7.92
CA TRP A 183 3.03 -5.19 -8.17
C TRP A 183 2.07 -5.45 -7.01
N VAL A 184 0.83 -5.82 -7.32
CA VAL A 184 -0.14 -6.28 -6.32
C VAL A 184 -0.67 -7.62 -6.80
N GLU A 185 -0.47 -8.65 -5.98
CA GLU A 185 -0.56 -10.04 -6.42
C GLU A 185 0.30 -10.26 -7.68
N GLU A 186 -0.27 -10.77 -8.76
CA GLU A 186 0.45 -11.08 -10.01
C GLU A 186 0.35 -9.95 -11.05
N ARG A 187 -0.15 -8.78 -10.66
CA ARG A 187 -0.43 -7.67 -11.59
C ARG A 187 0.43 -6.46 -11.29
N MET A 188 1.13 -5.96 -12.30
CA MET A 188 1.75 -4.64 -12.24
C MET A 188 0.65 -3.57 -12.25
N VAL A 189 0.59 -2.79 -11.18
CA VAL A 189 -0.42 -1.74 -10.98
C VAL A 189 0.11 -0.38 -11.38
N HIS A 190 1.42 -0.16 -11.21
CA HIS A 190 2.07 1.09 -11.57
C HIS A 190 3.51 0.83 -12.02
N SER A 191 4.01 1.65 -12.94
CA SER A 191 5.42 1.69 -13.33
C SER A 191 5.82 3.12 -13.67
N GLU A 192 7.00 3.54 -13.24
CA GLU A 192 7.49 4.90 -13.46
C GLU A 192 9.00 4.96 -13.49
N ALA A 193 9.51 5.64 -14.52
CA ALA A 193 10.92 5.97 -14.64
C ALA A 193 11.25 7.24 -13.85
N PHE A 194 12.45 7.31 -13.31
CA PHE A 194 12.95 8.47 -12.58
C PHE A 194 14.44 8.66 -12.84
N CYS A 195 14.92 9.89 -12.73
CA CYS A 195 16.35 10.17 -12.67
C CYS A 195 16.81 9.93 -11.22
N PRO A 196 17.76 9.00 -10.97
CA PRO A 196 18.34 8.78 -9.65
C PRO A 196 19.01 10.02 -9.05
#